data_AF-A0A1X0RUP9-F1
#
_entry.id   AF-A0A1X0RUP9-F1
#
_cell.length_a   1.000
_cell.length_b   1.000
_cell.length_c   1.000
_cell.angle_alpha   90.00
_cell.angle_beta   90.00
_cell.angle_gamma   90.00
#
_symmetry.space_group_name_H-M   'P 1'
#
loop_
_entity.id
_entity.type
_entity.pdbx_description
1 polymer ?
#
loop_
_entity_poly.entity_id
_entity_poly.type
_entity_poly.pdbx_seq_one_letter_code
_entity_poly.pdbx_strand_id
1 'polypeptide(L)'
;MEETDSNQDFTSLVEACSKEPNEISACLPGPSDVWVNGSTHYFIWKYNNPFYVNADSLNLYLYNIINYAYVNVKNYSNLNTLAGGIQVTVDDSWFLKPSSTNQNITMYGFYLPSTANVTVELSDPNSQFPRPFNFTVTRKV
;
A
#
# COMPACT_ATOMS: atom_id res chain seq x y z
N MET A 1 17.20 4.84 -26.95
CA MET A 1 17.40 5.32 -25.58
C MET A 1 16.09 5.96 -25.19
N GLU A 2 15.23 5.16 -24.56
CA GLU A 2 13.84 5.50 -24.27
C GLU A 2 13.66 5.20 -22.79
N GLU A 3 13.89 6.21 -21.96
CA GLU A 3 13.86 6.14 -20.49
C GLU A 3 12.94 7.26 -19.94
N THR A 4 11.94 7.66 -20.73
CA THR A 4 11.05 8.81 -20.44
C THR A 4 9.63 8.41 -20.05
N ASP A 5 9.22 7.16 -20.27
CA ASP A 5 7.80 6.78 -20.15
C ASP A 5 7.37 6.44 -18.70
N SER A 6 8.24 5.78 -17.92
CA SER A 6 7.89 5.31 -16.57
C SER A 6 7.78 6.42 -15.52
N ASN A 7 8.59 7.48 -15.63
CA ASN A 7 8.56 8.62 -14.70
C ASN A 7 7.39 9.57 -14.98
N GLN A 8 6.99 9.68 -16.26
CA GLN A 8 5.84 10.47 -16.66
C GLN A 8 4.53 9.79 -16.21
N ASP A 9 4.48 8.46 -16.24
CA ASP A 9 3.36 7.66 -15.71
C ASP A 9 3.23 7.81 -14.18
N PHE A 10 4.32 7.64 -13.42
CA PHE A 10 4.30 7.80 -11.96
C PHE A 10 3.81 9.18 -11.51
N THR A 11 4.36 10.25 -12.10
CA THR A 11 3.99 11.62 -11.72
C THR A 11 2.51 11.91 -12.01
N SER A 12 2.01 11.42 -13.15
CA SER A 12 0.60 11.57 -13.53
C SER A 12 -0.34 10.84 -12.56
N LEU A 13 0.03 9.63 -12.11
CA LEU A 13 -0.72 8.86 -11.12
C LEU A 13 -0.77 9.58 -9.76
N VAL A 14 0.37 10.13 -9.30
CA VAL A 14 0.43 10.91 -8.06
C VAL A 14 -0.43 12.16 -8.15
N GLU A 15 -0.37 12.89 -9.27
CA GLU A 15 -1.16 14.10 -9.47
C GLU A 15 -2.67 13.78 -9.51
N ALA A 16 -3.07 12.71 -10.21
CA ALA A 16 -4.45 12.25 -10.24
C ALA A 16 -4.93 11.90 -8.83
N CYS A 17 -4.12 11.15 -8.07
CA CYS A 17 -4.45 10.77 -6.69
C CYS A 17 -4.61 11.97 -5.75
N SER A 18 -3.84 13.05 -5.97
CA SER A 18 -3.95 14.27 -5.15
C SER A 18 -5.31 14.96 -5.20
N LYS A 19 -6.10 14.68 -6.24
CA LYS A 19 -7.43 15.26 -6.54
C LYS A 19 -8.58 14.40 -6.00
N GLU A 20 -8.30 13.19 -5.50
CA GLU A 20 -9.30 12.32 -4.87
C GLU A 20 -9.88 12.94 -3.58
N PRO A 21 -11.06 12.48 -3.10
CA PRO A 21 -11.62 12.90 -1.83
C PRO A 21 -10.69 12.65 -0.63
N ASN A 22 -10.86 13.40 0.46
CA ASN A 22 -9.98 13.30 1.64
C ASN A 22 -10.17 12.00 2.43
N GLU A 23 -11.26 11.27 2.20
CA GLU A 23 -11.46 9.93 2.75
C GLU A 23 -10.52 8.89 2.10
N ILE A 24 -9.97 9.18 0.93
CA ILE A 24 -9.07 8.28 0.19
C ILE A 24 -7.63 8.43 0.71
N SER A 25 -7.10 7.35 1.27
CA SER A 25 -5.69 7.25 1.68
C SER A 25 -4.78 6.88 0.53
N ALA A 26 -5.20 5.89 -0.25
CA ALA A 26 -4.43 5.26 -1.31
C ALA A 26 -5.26 5.19 -2.58
N CYS A 27 -4.65 5.53 -3.71
CA CYS A 27 -5.26 5.42 -5.02
C CYS A 27 -4.78 4.17 -5.76
N LEU A 28 -3.58 3.69 -5.45
CA LEU A 28 -3.08 2.40 -5.92
C LEU A 28 -2.42 1.61 -4.79
N PRO A 29 -2.67 0.28 -4.74
CA PRO A 29 -3.63 -0.46 -5.54
C PRO A 29 -5.08 -0.25 -5.09
N GLY A 30 -6.02 -0.50 -6.00
CA GLY A 30 -7.45 -0.60 -5.73
C GLY A 30 -7.92 -2.06 -5.53
N PRO A 31 -9.17 -2.27 -5.07
CA PRO A 31 -9.72 -3.59 -4.77
C PRO A 31 -9.75 -4.58 -5.95
N SER A 32 -9.80 -4.06 -7.19
CA SER A 32 -9.79 -4.87 -8.41
C SER A 32 -8.39 -5.22 -8.92
N ASP A 33 -7.34 -4.64 -8.34
CA ASP A 33 -5.98 -4.86 -8.81
C ASP A 33 -5.46 -6.24 -8.41
N VAL A 34 -4.75 -6.86 -9.34
CA VAL A 34 -4.11 -8.16 -9.17
C VAL A 34 -2.63 -8.03 -9.48
N TRP A 35 -1.79 -8.13 -8.45
CA TRP A 35 -0.34 -8.02 -8.58
C TRP A 35 0.29 -9.42 -8.60
N VAL A 36 1.12 -9.70 -9.59
CA VAL A 36 1.72 -11.04 -9.78
C VAL A 36 3.13 -11.08 -9.19
N ASN A 37 3.51 -12.19 -8.58
CA ASN A 37 4.89 -12.39 -8.10
C ASN A 37 5.91 -12.15 -9.23
N GLY A 38 6.97 -11.41 -8.93
CA GLY A 38 8.00 -10.98 -9.89
C GLY A 38 7.65 -9.73 -10.71
N SER A 39 6.45 -9.15 -10.55
CA SER A 39 6.07 -7.91 -11.25
C SER A 39 6.25 -6.66 -10.38
N THR A 40 6.52 -5.55 -11.04
CA THR A 40 6.74 -4.24 -10.42
C THR A 40 5.50 -3.38 -10.53
N HIS A 41 5.12 -2.75 -9.42
CA HIS A 41 3.92 -1.92 -9.29
C HIS A 41 4.22 -0.65 -8.48
N TYR A 42 3.26 0.27 -8.51
CA TYR A 42 3.29 1.45 -7.66
C TYR A 42 2.27 1.35 -6.55
N PHE A 43 2.72 1.66 -5.34
CA PHE A 43 1.85 2.15 -4.30
C PHE A 43 1.74 3.66 -4.46
N ILE A 44 0.51 4.17 -4.59
CA ILE A 44 0.24 5.61 -4.73
C ILE A 44 -0.70 6.04 -3.61
N TRP A 45 -0.30 7.03 -2.83
CA TRP A 45 -1.12 7.61 -1.76
C TRP A 45 -1.38 9.09 -2.01
N LYS A 46 -2.46 9.57 -1.41
CA LYS A 46 -2.82 10.98 -1.47
C LYS A 46 -1.89 11.79 -0.58
N TYR A 47 -0.81 12.34 -1.14
CA TYR A 47 0.23 13.05 -0.38
C TYR A 47 -0.30 14.28 0.39
N ASN A 48 -1.38 14.89 -0.09
CA ASN A 48 -2.07 16.02 0.51
C ASN A 48 -3.33 15.58 1.30
N ASN A 49 -3.40 14.33 1.76
CA ASN A 49 -4.49 13.89 2.61
C ASN A 49 -4.38 14.56 4.01
N PRO A 50 -5.44 15.20 4.51
CA PRO A 50 -5.40 15.97 5.76
C PRO A 50 -5.00 15.13 7.00
N PHE A 51 -5.22 13.81 6.98
CA PHE A 51 -4.86 12.94 8.10
C PHE A 51 -3.35 12.70 8.24
N TYR A 52 -2.55 12.95 7.19
CA TYR A 52 -1.10 12.71 7.22
C TYR A 52 -0.25 13.85 6.65
N VAL A 53 -0.84 14.90 6.08
CA VAL A 53 -0.09 16.00 5.44
C VAL A 53 0.92 16.70 6.37
N ASN A 54 0.68 16.65 7.68
CA ASN A 54 1.57 17.23 8.70
C ASN A 54 2.57 16.23 9.28
N ALA A 55 2.59 14.98 8.80
CA ALA A 55 3.54 13.97 9.26
C ALA A 55 4.85 14.08 8.48
N ASP A 56 5.98 14.07 9.20
CA ASP A 56 7.32 14.09 8.61
C ASP A 56 7.56 12.91 7.66
N SER A 57 6.97 11.76 7.97
CA SER A 57 7.04 10.56 7.14
C SER A 57 5.86 9.61 7.39
N LEU A 58 5.63 8.71 6.43
CA LEU A 58 4.63 7.64 6.51
C LEU A 58 5.28 6.26 6.63
N ASN A 59 4.54 5.35 7.25
CA ASN A 59 4.78 3.93 7.16
C ASN A 59 3.62 3.28 6.40
N LEU A 60 3.94 2.36 5.49
CA LEU A 60 2.99 1.46 4.85
C LEU A 60 3.15 0.07 5.45
N TYR A 61 2.08 -0.47 6.01
CA TYR A 61 2.03 -1.83 6.51
C TYR A 61 1.17 -2.69 5.59
N LEU A 62 1.69 -3.84 5.18
CA LEU A 62 0.95 -4.85 4.41
C LEU A 62 0.56 -6.00 5.32
N TYR A 63 -0.70 -6.40 5.22
CA TYR A 63 -1.29 -7.46 6.02
C TYR A 63 -2.01 -8.48 5.15
N ASN A 64 -2.08 -9.70 5.66
CA ASN A 64 -3.04 -10.70 5.23
C ASN A 64 -3.94 -11.07 6.41
N ILE A 65 -5.23 -11.29 6.17
CA ILE A 65 -6.16 -11.72 7.21
C ILE A 65 -6.17 -13.24 7.28
N ILE A 66 -5.70 -13.80 8.39
CA ILE A 66 -5.72 -15.24 8.67
C ILE A 66 -6.48 -15.45 9.97
N ASN A 67 -7.47 -16.35 9.95
CA ASN A 67 -8.32 -16.64 11.11
C ASN A 67 -8.90 -15.36 11.76
N TYR A 68 -9.40 -14.44 10.92
CA TYR A 68 -9.98 -13.16 11.33
C TYR A 68 -9.01 -12.17 12.02
N ALA A 69 -7.70 -12.41 11.93
CA ALA A 69 -6.69 -11.51 12.48
C ALA A 69 -5.78 -10.96 11.38
N TYR A 70 -5.42 -9.68 11.49
CA TYR A 70 -4.39 -9.06 10.64
C TYR A 70 -3.01 -9.64 10.99
N VAL A 71 -2.40 -10.34 10.05
CA VAL A 71 -1.03 -10.84 10.15
C VAL A 71 -0.14 -9.96 9.29
N ASN A 72 0.86 -9.33 9.90
CA ASN A 72 1.79 -8.47 9.17
C ASN A 72 2.62 -9.32 8.21
N VAL A 73 2.70 -8.87 6.96
CA VAL A 73 3.43 -9.54 5.87
C VAL A 73 4.72 -8.78 5.57
N LYS A 74 4.60 -7.46 5.39
CA LYS A 74 5.72 -6.58 5.02
C LYS A 74 5.43 -5.17 5.49
N ASN A 75 6.48 -4.36 5.65
CA ASN A 75 6.34 -2.94 5.90
C ASN A 75 7.35 -2.13 5.07
N TYR A 76 6.98 -0.89 4.81
CA TYR A 76 7.87 0.13 4.26
C TYR A 76 7.82 1.32 5.20
N SER A 77 8.98 1.74 5.70
CA SER A 77 9.07 2.76 6.74
C SER A 77 9.74 4.04 6.24
N ASN A 78 9.47 5.15 6.92
CA ASN A 78 10.06 6.47 6.62
C ASN A 78 9.83 6.91 5.16
N LEU A 79 8.65 6.61 4.62
CA LEU A 79 8.24 7.07 3.30
C LEU A 79 8.10 8.60 3.34
N ASN A 80 8.71 9.28 2.37
CA ASN A 80 8.54 10.72 2.23
C ASN A 80 7.07 11.03 1.88
N THR A 81 6.32 11.60 2.82
CA THR A 81 4.88 11.89 2.66
C THR A 81 4.56 12.63 1.37
N LEU A 82 5.44 13.55 0.95
CA LEU A 82 5.24 14.40 -0.24
C LEU A 82 5.55 13.70 -1.57
N ALA A 83 6.19 12.53 -1.55
CA ALA A 83 6.49 11.78 -2.77
C ALA A 83 5.23 11.23 -3.45
N GLY A 84 4.16 10.99 -2.69
CA GLY A 84 2.87 10.48 -3.18
C GLY A 84 2.90 9.04 -3.70
N GLY A 85 4.05 8.37 -3.71
CA GLY A 85 4.13 6.99 -4.12
C GLY A 85 5.51 6.36 -3.92
N ILE A 86 5.55 5.03 -4.03
CA ILE A 86 6.77 4.25 -4.14
C ILE A 86 6.59 3.14 -5.17
N GLN A 87 7.69 2.78 -5.83
CA GLN A 87 7.75 1.58 -6.67
C GLN A 87 8.17 0.37 -5.83
N VAL A 88 7.51 -0.76 -6.03
CA VAL A 88 7.84 -2.02 -5.36
C VAL A 88 7.78 -3.17 -6.35
N THR A 89 8.60 -4.19 -6.11
CA THR A 89 8.50 -5.48 -6.79
C THR A 89 7.86 -6.49 -5.85
N VAL A 90 6.83 -7.19 -6.33
CA VAL A 90 6.23 -8.30 -5.59
C VAL A 90 7.22 -9.46 -5.64
N ASP A 91 7.59 -9.96 -4.47
CA ASP A 91 8.56 -11.06 -4.32
C ASP A 91 7.99 -12.13 -3.37
N ASP A 92 8.73 -13.21 -3.17
CA ASP A 92 8.29 -14.33 -2.34
C ASP A 92 8.06 -13.96 -0.87
N SER A 93 8.63 -12.86 -0.36
CA SER A 93 8.42 -12.38 1.02
C SER A 93 6.99 -11.86 1.26
N TRP A 94 6.23 -11.60 0.19
CA TRP A 94 4.82 -11.23 0.29
C TRP A 94 3.93 -12.44 0.62
N PHE A 95 4.46 -13.66 0.62
CA PHE A 95 3.68 -14.88 0.83
C PHE A 95 4.17 -15.57 2.12
N LEU A 96 3.33 -15.55 3.16
CA LEU A 96 3.69 -16.04 4.52
C LEU A 96 4.10 -17.51 4.59
N LYS A 97 3.77 -18.31 3.57
CA LYS A 97 4.17 -19.71 3.48
C LYS A 97 4.58 -20.07 2.05
N PRO A 98 5.61 -20.91 1.87
CA PRO A 98 5.86 -21.55 0.58
C PRO A 98 4.65 -22.36 0.12
N SER A 99 4.45 -22.46 -1.19
CA SER A 99 3.38 -23.25 -1.81
C SER A 99 3.89 -23.83 -3.11
N SER A 100 3.51 -25.07 -3.38
CA SER A 100 3.73 -25.74 -4.66
C SER A 100 2.60 -25.51 -5.66
N THR A 101 1.58 -24.73 -5.27
CA THR A 101 0.42 -24.39 -6.10
C THR A 101 0.23 -22.88 -6.17
N ASN A 102 -0.45 -22.44 -7.23
CA ASN A 102 -0.85 -21.05 -7.40
C ASN A 102 -1.65 -20.57 -6.17
N GLN A 103 -1.31 -19.37 -5.69
CA GLN A 103 -1.99 -18.75 -4.56
C GLN A 103 -2.50 -17.38 -4.95
N ASN A 104 -3.73 -17.08 -4.53
CA ASN A 104 -4.30 -15.74 -4.57
C ASN A 104 -4.53 -15.29 -3.13
N ILE A 105 -3.92 -14.17 -2.75
CA ILE A 105 -3.98 -13.63 -1.40
C ILE A 105 -4.56 -12.23 -1.47
N THR A 106 -5.64 -11.99 -0.72
CA THR A 106 -6.10 -10.62 -0.47
C THR A 106 -5.13 -9.97 0.51
N MET A 107 -4.47 -8.92 0.05
CA MET A 107 -3.60 -8.07 0.85
C MET A 107 -4.34 -6.82 1.29
N TYR A 108 -3.98 -6.34 2.47
CA TYR A 108 -4.51 -5.11 3.04
C TYR A 108 -3.34 -4.16 3.32
N GLY A 109 -3.37 -2.98 2.73
CA GLY A 109 -2.38 -1.94 2.99
C GLY A 109 -2.92 -0.88 3.93
N PHE A 110 -2.09 -0.43 4.88
CA PHE A 110 -2.46 0.60 5.83
C PHE A 110 -1.36 1.66 5.95
N TYR A 111 -1.69 2.88 5.55
CA TYR A 111 -0.81 4.03 5.72
C TYR A 111 -1.06 4.69 7.07
N LEU A 112 0.03 4.99 7.77
CA LEU A 112 0.01 5.71 9.03
C LEU A 112 1.21 6.67 9.10
N PRO A 113 1.09 7.80 9.83
CA PRO A 113 2.25 8.56 10.26
C PRO A 113 3.28 7.65 10.95
N SER A 114 4.58 7.89 10.73
CA SER A 114 5.64 7.06 11.31
C SER A 114 5.66 7.05 12.85
N THR A 115 5.04 8.05 13.48
CA THR A 115 4.88 8.17 14.93
C THR A 115 3.65 7.44 15.50
N ALA A 116 2.73 6.98 14.66
CA ALA A 116 1.50 6.33 15.09
C ALA A 116 1.72 4.86 15.52
N ASN A 117 0.97 4.41 16.52
CA ASN A 117 1.01 3.02 16.97
C ASN A 117 0.03 2.18 16.14
N VAL A 118 0.57 1.41 15.19
CA VAL A 118 -0.24 0.61 14.25
C VAL A 118 -1.18 -0.39 14.92
N THR A 119 -0.79 -0.98 16.06
CA THR A 119 -1.64 -1.93 16.78
C THR A 119 -2.87 -1.24 17.36
N VAL A 120 -2.70 -0.03 17.91
CA VAL A 120 -3.81 0.77 18.42
C VAL A 120 -4.74 1.16 17.28
N GLU A 121 -4.20 1.75 16.21
CA GLU A 121 -4.99 2.27 15.09
C GLU A 121 -5.77 1.18 14.33
N LEU A 122 -5.18 -0.02 14.18
CA LEU A 122 -5.89 -1.16 13.56
C LEU A 122 -7.06 -1.66 14.39
N SER A 123 -6.96 -1.56 15.73
CA SER A 123 -7.97 -2.06 16.65
C SER A 123 -9.04 -1.03 17.00
N ASP A 124 -8.79 0.26 16.76
CA ASP A 124 -9.69 1.34 17.14
C ASP A 124 -10.82 1.53 16.12
N PRO A 125 -12.09 1.27 16.48
CA PRO A 125 -13.25 1.55 15.61
C PRO A 125 -13.45 3.06 15.35
N ASN A 126 -12.82 3.93 16.14
CA ASN A 126 -12.88 5.39 16.02
C ASN A 126 -11.57 5.99 15.48
N SER A 127 -10.64 5.19 14.96
CA SER A 127 -9.41 5.71 14.34
C SER A 127 -9.75 6.78 13.32
N GLN A 128 -9.06 7.92 13.44
CA GLN A 128 -9.20 9.03 12.50
C GLN A 128 -8.54 8.74 11.15
N PHE A 129 -7.62 7.78 11.08
CA PHE A 129 -6.94 7.44 9.85
C PHE A 129 -7.85 6.60 8.94
N PRO A 130 -7.81 6.79 7.60
CA PRO A 130 -8.61 5.98 6.71
C PRO A 130 -8.25 4.50 6.84
N ARG A 131 -9.28 3.66 6.68
CA ARG A 131 -9.17 2.22 6.87
C ARG A 131 -8.21 1.58 5.86
N PRO A 132 -7.68 0.37 6.17
CA PRO A 132 -6.84 -0.36 5.24
C PRO A 132 -7.52 -0.56 3.88
N PHE A 133 -6.81 -0.24 2.79
CA PHE A 133 -7.23 -0.58 1.44
C PHE A 133 -6.90 -2.05 1.16
N ASN A 134 -7.54 -2.65 0.15
CA ASN A 134 -7.27 -4.04 -0.21
C ASN A 134 -7.02 -4.20 -1.71
N PHE A 135 -6.33 -5.28 -2.05
CA PHE A 135 -6.01 -5.69 -3.42
C PHE A 135 -5.62 -7.17 -3.41
N THR A 136 -5.46 -7.77 -4.59
CA THR A 136 -5.09 -9.18 -4.72
C THR A 136 -3.63 -9.32 -5.12
N VAL A 137 -2.92 -10.27 -4.51
CA VAL A 137 -1.59 -10.69 -4.91
C VAL A 137 -1.60 -12.16 -5.30
N THR A 138 -1.05 -12.48 -6.47
CA THR A 138 -1.01 -13.82 -7.03
C THR A 138 0.43 -14.33 -7.11
N ARG A 139 0.71 -15.49 -6.50
CA ARG A 139 1.90 -16.28 -6.81
C ARG A 139 1.54 -17.34 -7.85
N LYS A 140 2.23 -17.31 -8.99
CA LYS A 140 2.25 -18.42 -9.94
C LYS A 140 3.48 -19.28 -9.64
N VAL A 141 3.29 -20.59 -9.57
CA VAL A 141 4.36 -21.59 -9.33
C VAL A 141 4.64 -22.34 -10.62
#